data_AF-A0A164NV53-F1
#
_entry.id   AF-A0A164NV53-F1
#
_cell.length_a   1.000
_cell.length_b   1.000
_cell.length_c   1.000
_cell.angle_alpha   90.00
_cell.angle_beta   90.00
_cell.angle_gamma   90.00
#
_symmetry.space_group_name_H-M   'P 1'
#
loop_
_entity.id
_entity.type
_entity.pdbx_description
1 polymer ?
#
loop_
_entity_poly.entity_id
_entity_poly.type
_entity_poly.pdbx_seq_one_letter_code
_entity_poly.pdbx_strand_id
1 'polypeptide(L)'
;MAIKPVKKKRPARNHLVGQPDPHLDRGLQQTMSSIATLERAISRLLLLRFQQDIARLYSARLYNVTQMYLPQLMQSTIQEAGPGWMALHAADDEIKDFFRGAIAMDLRQAGERTATKSILWSYTALRHFAMSHDVHICKKRGLHSLHLLPYYPYLRAHLDCLESLPAPKFSKPPQLGPITYGLEAVEHCYRGNDPDWSAKIRVGYTRLVDTLWQVAREYDVRGYGLVLRDKLTDKWCECGCSTDHLGEVCETTVREDEEECGKRPGKEREWDGRGSGVYGWNTLDEEDLWEIDLDFGGLDPDEYEGATSDMTISELMEWRYFRAEREKQQGNIAFKQESYEIAVKRYKAAHKIEPELPHYQLNLAAAYLKLNNWIEAEKACTRALGQHKSSKGYWRRAKARKMMGKTEEAIRDLRHMLKIQPQNLEAHAELNALLASRSTCGRASPKHRGNHCRNMSYDPGDDSFSSTSSTLHPAPSSSMASTSSSPHAPPTIAPPPPKLDLPFELTERDKRKLRIILSPLMVEISDIGPLTKGAKSMNSNETFAYPSWDRYTVKAV
;
A
#
# COMPACT_ATOMS: atom_id res chain seq x y z
N MET A 1 29.16 -48.13 62.31
CA MET A 1 30.36 -47.29 62.02
C MET A 1 30.80 -47.52 60.58
N ALA A 2 31.68 -46.66 60.05
CA ALA A 2 32.13 -46.64 58.65
C ALA A 2 32.85 -47.94 58.20
N ILE A 3 33.07 -48.21 56.90
CA ILE A 3 34.14 -47.61 56.06
C ILE A 3 33.81 -47.76 54.54
N LYS A 4 34.30 -46.80 53.72
CA LYS A 4 34.17 -46.79 52.23
C LYS A 4 35.35 -47.55 51.52
N PRO A 5 35.72 -47.33 50.23
CA PRO A 5 35.55 -48.37 49.22
C PRO A 5 36.86 -48.83 48.52
N VAL A 6 36.80 -49.93 47.76
CA VAL A 6 37.92 -50.36 46.87
C VAL A 6 37.63 -50.00 45.41
N LYS A 7 38.56 -49.26 44.79
CA LYS A 7 38.51 -48.85 43.37
C LYS A 7 38.79 -50.05 42.45
N LYS A 8 38.04 -50.19 41.35
CA LYS A 8 38.47 -50.97 40.17
C LYS A 8 38.58 -50.05 38.94
N LYS A 9 39.64 -50.24 38.15
CA LYS A 9 40.00 -49.42 36.98
C LYS A 9 39.09 -49.72 35.78
N ARG A 10 38.85 -48.71 34.93
CA ARG A 10 38.26 -48.86 33.59
C ARG A 10 39.26 -49.52 32.62
N PRO A 11 38.83 -50.34 31.65
CA PRO A 11 39.46 -50.43 30.35
C PRO A 11 38.97 -49.30 29.42
N ALA A 12 39.81 -48.85 28.49
CA ALA A 12 39.45 -47.80 27.54
C ALA A 12 38.57 -48.34 26.41
N ARG A 13 37.52 -47.59 26.03
CA ARG A 13 36.82 -47.75 24.75
C ARG A 13 37.24 -46.60 23.85
N ASN A 14 37.95 -46.92 22.76
CA ASN A 14 38.20 -45.98 21.68
C ASN A 14 36.86 -45.66 21.00
N HIS A 15 36.37 -44.44 21.17
CA HIS A 15 35.33 -43.91 20.30
C HIS A 15 35.98 -43.38 19.02
N LEU A 16 35.98 -44.21 17.98
CA LEU A 16 36.15 -43.72 16.62
C LEU A 16 35.00 -42.75 16.32
N VAL A 17 35.34 -41.49 16.06
CA VAL A 17 34.40 -40.53 15.49
C VAL A 17 34.11 -41.01 14.07
N GLY A 18 32.91 -41.55 13.85
CA GLY A 18 32.45 -41.88 12.51
C GLY A 18 32.42 -40.61 11.67
N GLN A 19 33.02 -40.66 10.48
CA GLN A 19 32.83 -39.60 9.50
C GLN A 19 31.33 -39.52 9.15
N PRO A 20 30.75 -38.31 9.05
CA PRO A 20 29.36 -38.18 8.60
C PRO A 20 29.26 -38.74 7.18
N ASP A 21 28.26 -39.58 6.95
CA ASP A 21 28.04 -40.21 5.64
C ASP A 21 27.56 -39.13 4.65
N PRO A 22 28.35 -38.79 3.60
CA PRO A 22 28.04 -37.69 2.70
C PRO A 22 26.76 -37.93 1.89
N HIS A 23 26.24 -39.16 1.83
CA HIS A 23 24.95 -39.45 1.21
C HIS A 23 23.77 -39.09 2.13
N LEU A 24 23.92 -39.26 3.45
CA LEU A 24 22.93 -38.83 4.46
C LEU A 24 22.86 -37.30 4.54
N ASP A 25 24.02 -36.62 4.59
CA ASP A 25 24.06 -35.15 4.58
C ASP A 25 23.47 -34.57 3.29
N ARG A 26 23.73 -35.18 2.13
CA ARG A 26 23.14 -34.76 0.85
C ARG A 26 21.64 -35.01 0.77
N GLY A 27 21.16 -36.11 1.33
CA GLY A 27 19.73 -36.41 1.49
C GLY A 27 19.02 -35.38 2.38
N LEU A 28 19.62 -35.05 3.54
CA LEU A 28 19.13 -34.02 4.45
C LEU A 28 19.13 -32.63 3.80
N GLN A 29 20.19 -32.25 3.08
CA GLN A 29 20.23 -30.98 2.34
C GLN A 29 19.13 -30.91 1.27
N GLN A 30 18.86 -32.01 0.57
CA GLN A 30 17.82 -32.07 -0.47
C GLN A 30 16.40 -32.05 0.10
N THR A 31 16.15 -32.67 1.26
CA THR A 31 14.85 -32.55 1.95
C THR A 31 14.65 -31.16 2.53
N MET A 32 15.67 -30.55 3.17
CA MET A 32 15.60 -29.16 3.63
C MET A 32 15.31 -28.17 2.49
N SER A 33 15.95 -28.35 1.32
CA SER A 33 15.67 -27.54 0.12
C SER A 33 14.24 -27.69 -0.39
N SER A 34 13.69 -28.91 -0.31
CA SER A 34 12.29 -29.20 -0.66
C SER A 34 11.31 -28.54 0.32
N ILE A 35 11.58 -28.63 1.64
CA ILE A 35 10.76 -27.98 2.69
C ILE A 35 10.80 -26.46 2.52
N ALA A 36 11.98 -25.85 2.32
CA ALA A 36 12.10 -24.42 2.06
C ALA A 36 11.29 -23.98 0.81
N THR A 37 11.11 -24.86 -0.17
CA THR A 37 10.33 -24.57 -1.39
C THR A 37 8.82 -24.69 -1.15
N LEU A 38 8.38 -25.69 -0.37
CA LEU A 38 7.03 -25.80 0.16
C LEU A 38 6.66 -24.57 1.02
N GLU A 39 7.53 -24.20 1.95
CA GLU A 39 7.29 -23.12 2.92
C GLU A 39 7.24 -21.74 2.23
N ARG A 40 8.10 -21.50 1.23
CA ARG A 40 7.96 -20.31 0.37
C ARG A 40 6.62 -20.27 -0.37
N ALA A 41 6.09 -21.42 -0.79
CA ALA A 41 4.77 -21.48 -1.43
C ALA A 41 3.63 -21.19 -0.43
N ILE A 42 3.71 -21.73 0.79
CA ILE A 42 2.76 -21.43 1.87
C ILE A 42 2.81 -19.94 2.21
N SER A 43 3.97 -19.36 2.50
CA SER A 43 4.12 -17.92 2.77
C SER A 43 3.59 -17.04 1.65
N ARG A 44 3.73 -17.49 0.38
CA ARG A 44 3.17 -16.79 -0.78
C ARG A 44 1.65 -16.87 -0.85
N LEU A 45 1.06 -18.02 -0.56
CA LEU A 45 -0.40 -18.20 -0.45
C LEU A 45 -0.98 -17.27 0.62
N LEU A 46 -0.37 -17.23 1.81
CA LEU A 46 -0.77 -16.34 2.92
C LEU A 46 -0.77 -14.86 2.48
N LEU A 47 0.29 -14.42 1.79
CA LEU A 47 0.38 -13.05 1.29
C LEU A 47 -0.67 -12.71 0.23
N LEU A 48 -1.02 -13.64 -0.64
CA LEU A 48 -2.04 -13.42 -1.67
C LEU A 48 -3.45 -13.38 -1.07
N ARG A 49 -3.73 -14.21 -0.06
CA ARG A 49 -4.98 -14.18 0.72
C ARG A 49 -5.13 -12.87 1.49
N PHE A 50 -4.13 -12.46 2.26
CA PHE A 50 -4.13 -11.17 2.96
C PHE A 50 -4.42 -9.98 2.02
N GLN A 51 -3.84 -9.96 0.81
CA GLN A 51 -4.12 -8.95 -0.21
C GLN A 51 -5.57 -8.97 -0.72
N GLN A 52 -6.21 -10.13 -0.81
CA GLN A 52 -7.63 -10.24 -1.17
C GLN A 52 -8.52 -9.77 -0.02
N ASP A 53 -8.21 -10.19 1.20
CA ASP A 53 -9.01 -9.95 2.40
C ASP A 53 -9.05 -8.45 2.74
N ILE A 54 -7.90 -7.78 2.78
CA ILE A 54 -7.83 -6.34 3.06
C ILE A 54 -8.53 -5.51 1.96
N ALA A 55 -8.45 -5.93 0.70
CA ALA A 55 -9.15 -5.25 -0.39
C ALA A 55 -10.68 -5.35 -0.24
N ARG A 56 -11.18 -6.52 0.18
CA ARG A 56 -12.61 -6.79 0.40
C ARG A 56 -13.12 -6.03 1.64
N LEU A 57 -12.44 -6.19 2.78
CA LEU A 57 -12.81 -5.56 4.05
C LEU A 57 -12.75 -4.03 3.97
N TYR A 58 -11.70 -3.48 3.36
CA TYR A 58 -11.60 -2.04 3.19
C TYR A 58 -12.64 -1.48 2.21
N SER A 59 -13.03 -2.27 1.21
CA SER A 59 -14.14 -1.90 0.32
C SER A 59 -15.48 -1.79 1.05
N ALA A 60 -15.75 -2.67 2.01
CA ALA A 60 -16.91 -2.56 2.88
C ALA A 60 -16.82 -1.32 3.79
N ARG A 61 -15.65 -1.07 4.40
CA ARG A 61 -15.41 0.15 5.21
C ARG A 61 -15.65 1.43 4.40
N LEU A 62 -15.11 1.55 3.19
CA LEU A 62 -15.36 2.70 2.29
C LEU A 62 -16.84 2.88 1.96
N TYR A 63 -17.59 1.79 1.88
CA TYR A 63 -19.02 1.82 1.61
C TYR A 63 -19.81 2.33 2.82
N ASN A 64 -19.51 1.82 4.01
CA ASN A 64 -20.12 2.28 5.26
C ASN A 64 -19.75 3.75 5.51
N VAL A 65 -18.52 4.17 5.19
CA VAL A 65 -18.09 5.57 5.20
C VAL A 65 -18.92 6.42 4.23
N THR A 66 -19.20 5.90 3.03
CA THR A 66 -20.06 6.55 2.04
C THR A 66 -21.49 6.71 2.55
N GLN A 67 -22.05 5.72 3.26
CA GLN A 67 -23.42 5.77 3.76
C GLN A 67 -23.59 6.58 5.05
N MET A 68 -22.57 6.66 5.92
CA MET A 68 -22.67 7.28 7.24
C MET A 68 -22.02 8.66 7.32
N TYR A 69 -20.77 8.82 6.87
CA TYR A 69 -19.98 10.03 7.11
C TYR A 69 -20.03 11.04 5.96
N LEU A 70 -20.13 10.59 4.71
CA LEU A 70 -20.30 11.50 3.56
C LEU A 70 -21.60 12.35 3.66
N PRO A 71 -22.75 11.81 4.11
CA PRO A 71 -23.94 12.59 4.41
C PRO A 71 -23.70 13.66 5.49
N GLN A 72 -22.97 13.34 6.56
CA GLN A 72 -22.64 14.29 7.63
C GLN A 72 -21.76 15.44 7.10
N LEU A 73 -20.69 15.11 6.35
CA LEU A 73 -19.82 16.11 5.72
C LEU A 73 -20.62 17.02 4.79
N MET A 74 -21.51 16.43 3.99
CA MET A 74 -22.39 17.18 3.12
C MET A 74 -23.32 18.12 3.91
N GLN A 75 -23.99 17.63 4.95
CA GLN A 75 -24.84 18.45 5.81
C GLN A 75 -24.08 19.63 6.44
N SER A 76 -22.85 19.42 6.93
CA SER A 76 -22.00 20.52 7.45
C SER A 76 -21.66 21.56 6.38
N THR A 77 -21.36 21.15 5.13
CA THR A 77 -21.12 22.12 4.05
C THR A 77 -22.39 22.88 3.62
N ILE A 78 -23.56 22.24 3.69
CA ILE A 78 -24.85 22.88 3.40
C ILE A 78 -25.20 23.94 4.45
N GLN A 79 -24.87 23.69 5.71
CA GLN A 79 -25.09 24.65 6.82
C GLN A 79 -24.22 25.91 6.66
N GLU A 80 -22.94 25.76 6.33
CA GLU A 80 -21.98 26.88 6.22
C GLU A 80 -22.08 27.65 4.89
N ALA A 81 -22.35 26.95 3.78
CA ALA A 81 -22.51 27.52 2.45
C ALA A 81 -23.94 27.29 1.92
N GLY A 82 -24.16 26.18 1.21
CA GLY A 82 -25.42 25.90 0.53
C GLY A 82 -25.41 24.56 -0.21
N PRO A 83 -26.57 24.14 -0.76
CA PRO A 83 -26.75 22.84 -1.40
C PRO A 83 -25.94 22.65 -2.69
N GLY A 84 -25.59 23.74 -3.38
CA GLY A 84 -24.77 23.69 -4.61
C GLY A 84 -23.27 23.70 -4.37
N TRP A 85 -22.80 24.08 -3.16
CA TRP A 85 -21.37 24.21 -2.85
C TRP A 85 -20.57 22.95 -3.17
N MET A 86 -21.06 21.79 -2.71
CA MET A 86 -20.37 20.50 -2.93
C MET A 86 -20.30 20.13 -4.42
N ALA A 87 -21.29 20.51 -5.24
CA ALA A 87 -21.26 20.25 -6.67
C ALA A 87 -20.15 21.01 -7.41
N LEU A 88 -19.78 22.20 -6.91
CA LEU A 88 -18.65 22.99 -7.42
C LEU A 88 -17.31 22.49 -6.88
N HIS A 89 -17.24 22.23 -5.56
CA HIS A 89 -15.98 22.06 -4.84
C HIS A 89 -15.56 20.62 -4.53
N ALA A 90 -16.39 19.59 -4.79
CA ALA A 90 -16.07 18.19 -4.49
C ALA A 90 -14.73 17.70 -5.06
N ALA A 91 -14.26 18.29 -6.16
CA ALA A 91 -12.99 17.95 -6.80
C ALA A 91 -11.77 18.77 -6.30
N ASP A 92 -11.92 19.64 -5.31
CA ASP A 92 -10.84 20.48 -4.81
C ASP A 92 -9.80 19.69 -4.01
N ASP A 93 -8.56 20.17 -4.00
CA ASP A 93 -7.44 19.49 -3.32
C ASP A 93 -7.63 19.42 -1.80
N GLU A 94 -8.40 20.32 -1.18
CA GLU A 94 -8.71 20.28 0.25
C GLU A 94 -9.55 19.07 0.65
N ILE A 95 -10.63 18.78 -0.10
CA ILE A 95 -11.47 17.58 0.12
C ILE A 95 -10.66 16.32 -0.17
N LYS A 96 -9.87 16.33 -1.25
CA LYS A 96 -8.98 15.19 -1.58
C LYS A 96 -7.92 14.94 -0.51
N ASP A 97 -7.31 15.98 0.06
CA ASP A 97 -6.31 15.83 1.12
C ASP A 97 -6.93 15.39 2.46
N PHE A 98 -8.14 15.85 2.78
CA PHE A 98 -8.93 15.29 3.90
C PHE A 98 -9.20 13.79 3.69
N PHE A 99 -9.72 13.40 2.52
CA PHE A 99 -9.96 11.99 2.19
C PHE A 99 -8.67 11.16 2.19
N ARG A 100 -7.55 11.67 1.66
CA ARG A 100 -6.25 10.97 1.71
C ARG A 100 -5.81 10.72 3.15
N GLY A 101 -5.99 11.69 4.04
CA GLY A 101 -5.67 11.54 5.45
C GLY A 101 -6.52 10.45 6.12
N ALA A 102 -7.84 10.54 5.98
CA ALA A 102 -8.77 9.61 6.63
C ALA A 102 -8.65 8.20 6.04
N ILE A 103 -8.52 8.07 4.72
CA ILE A 103 -8.29 6.78 4.04
C ILE A 103 -6.96 6.15 4.48
N ALA A 104 -5.88 6.93 4.59
CA ALA A 104 -4.59 6.40 5.02
C ALA A 104 -4.62 5.90 6.47
N MET A 105 -5.36 6.57 7.36
CA MET A 105 -5.52 6.15 8.76
C MET A 105 -6.39 4.89 8.87
N ASP A 106 -7.57 4.89 8.24
CA ASP A 106 -8.45 3.72 8.24
C ASP A 106 -7.77 2.50 7.58
N LEU A 107 -6.98 2.68 6.51
CA LEU A 107 -6.22 1.58 5.87
C LEU A 107 -5.15 0.98 6.79
N ARG A 108 -4.44 1.81 7.56
CA ARG A 108 -3.46 1.35 8.56
C ARG A 108 -4.16 0.53 9.65
N GLN A 109 -5.26 1.06 10.21
CA GLN A 109 -6.04 0.35 11.24
C GLN A 109 -6.62 -0.96 10.71
N ALA A 110 -7.15 -0.96 9.48
CA ALA A 110 -7.61 -2.16 8.79
C ALA A 110 -6.47 -3.16 8.52
N GLY A 111 -5.28 -2.67 8.14
CA GLY A 111 -4.13 -3.48 7.73
C GLY A 111 -3.64 -4.40 8.83
N GLU A 112 -3.36 -3.87 10.02
CA GLU A 112 -2.89 -4.67 11.16
C GLU A 112 -3.98 -5.65 11.64
N ARG A 113 -5.24 -5.22 11.78
CA ARG A 113 -6.37 -6.08 12.17
C ARG A 113 -6.64 -7.21 11.17
N THR A 114 -6.56 -6.91 9.88
CA THR A 114 -6.73 -7.89 8.80
C THR A 114 -5.55 -8.85 8.71
N ALA A 115 -4.33 -8.39 8.95
CA ALA A 115 -3.13 -9.22 8.93
C ALA A 115 -3.27 -10.39 9.91
N THR A 116 -3.60 -10.08 11.17
CA THR A 116 -3.88 -11.07 12.23
C THR A 116 -4.94 -12.09 11.81
N LYS A 117 -6.13 -11.63 11.43
CA LYS A 117 -7.27 -12.52 11.10
C LYS A 117 -7.01 -13.35 9.84
N SER A 118 -6.40 -12.77 8.81
CA SER A 118 -6.05 -13.47 7.55
C SER A 118 -5.01 -14.57 7.77
N ILE A 119 -4.00 -14.34 8.62
CA ILE A 119 -3.03 -15.39 9.02
C ILE A 119 -3.76 -16.53 9.75
N LEU A 120 -4.55 -16.21 10.78
CA LEU A 120 -5.26 -17.19 11.59
C LEU A 120 -6.20 -18.05 10.73
N TRP A 121 -7.03 -17.43 9.89
CA TRP A 121 -7.96 -18.15 9.01
C TRP A 121 -7.25 -18.97 7.93
N SER A 122 -6.17 -18.43 7.34
CA SER A 122 -5.40 -19.20 6.37
C SER A 122 -4.65 -20.39 7.00
N TYR A 123 -4.23 -20.27 8.27
CA TYR A 123 -3.73 -21.41 9.06
C TYR A 123 -4.85 -22.42 9.33
N THR A 124 -6.06 -21.98 9.74
CA THR A 124 -7.22 -22.86 9.93
C THR A 124 -7.58 -23.63 8.65
N ALA A 125 -7.55 -22.96 7.49
CA ALA A 125 -7.79 -23.60 6.19
C ALA A 125 -6.71 -24.65 5.85
N LEU A 126 -5.42 -24.34 6.06
CA LEU A 126 -4.31 -25.27 5.86
C LEU A 126 -4.39 -26.47 6.84
N ARG A 127 -4.82 -26.22 8.07
CA ARG A 127 -5.08 -27.22 9.11
C ARG A 127 -6.21 -28.17 8.71
N HIS A 128 -7.34 -27.67 8.22
CA HIS A 128 -8.44 -28.51 7.72
C HIS A 128 -8.03 -29.33 6.49
N PHE A 129 -7.24 -28.76 5.58
CA PHE A 129 -6.67 -29.52 4.46
C PHE A 129 -5.78 -30.68 4.94
N ALA A 130 -4.90 -30.42 5.91
CA ALA A 130 -4.05 -31.45 6.50
C ALA A 130 -4.92 -32.58 7.10
N MET A 131 -5.95 -32.23 7.88
CA MET A 131 -6.88 -33.21 8.46
C MET A 131 -7.66 -34.00 7.41
N SER A 132 -8.07 -33.40 6.30
CA SER A 132 -8.81 -34.10 5.23
C SER A 132 -7.94 -35.07 4.41
N HIS A 133 -6.61 -35.00 4.59
CA HIS A 133 -5.61 -35.89 4.00
C HIS A 133 -4.91 -36.77 5.05
N ASP A 134 -5.58 -37.02 6.18
CA ASP A 134 -5.13 -37.85 7.32
C ASP A 134 -3.78 -37.42 7.94
N VAL A 135 -3.39 -36.14 7.79
CA VAL A 135 -2.17 -35.59 8.41
C VAL A 135 -2.42 -35.25 9.88
N HIS A 136 -1.67 -35.92 10.76
CA HIS A 136 -1.76 -35.70 12.20
C HIS A 136 -1.15 -34.35 12.63
N ILE A 137 -1.93 -33.57 13.40
CA ILE A 137 -1.55 -32.27 13.97
C ILE A 137 -1.12 -32.41 15.43
N CYS A 138 -0.05 -31.73 15.84
CA CYS A 138 0.44 -31.77 17.22
C CYS A 138 -0.33 -30.79 18.12
N LYS A 139 -0.95 -31.29 19.20
CA LYS A 139 -1.66 -30.44 20.19
C LYS A 139 -0.83 -29.32 20.84
N LYS A 140 0.50 -29.34 20.73
CA LYS A 140 1.42 -28.35 21.34
C LYS A 140 2.26 -27.54 20.34
N ARG A 141 2.29 -27.94 19.06
CA ARG A 141 3.15 -27.33 18.02
C ARG A 141 2.41 -27.12 16.70
N GLY A 142 1.11 -27.40 16.65
CA GLY A 142 0.30 -27.32 15.44
C GLY A 142 0.78 -28.23 14.32
N LEU A 143 0.71 -27.71 13.10
CA LEU A 143 1.00 -28.39 11.84
C LEU A 143 2.48 -28.27 11.46
N HIS A 144 3.11 -29.39 11.10
CA HIS A 144 4.54 -29.44 10.71
C HIS A 144 4.70 -29.63 9.20
N SER A 145 5.51 -28.79 8.55
CA SER A 145 5.62 -28.72 7.08
C SER A 145 6.19 -29.99 6.45
N LEU A 146 7.00 -30.77 7.18
CA LEU A 146 7.47 -32.09 6.75
C LEU A 146 6.30 -33.00 6.32
N HIS A 147 5.17 -32.95 7.02
CA HIS A 147 4.00 -33.79 6.73
C HIS A 147 3.19 -33.30 5.51
N LEU A 148 3.40 -32.05 5.07
CA LEU A 148 2.75 -31.46 3.89
C LEU A 148 3.55 -31.69 2.59
N LEU A 149 4.80 -32.14 2.65
CA LEU A 149 5.64 -32.41 1.48
C LEU A 149 4.98 -33.28 0.40
N PRO A 150 4.28 -34.40 0.71
CA PRO A 150 3.59 -35.22 -0.31
C PRO A 150 2.50 -34.45 -1.06
N TYR A 151 1.94 -33.42 -0.42
CA TYR A 151 0.82 -32.62 -0.92
C TYR A 151 1.25 -31.30 -1.57
N TYR A 152 2.56 -31.04 -1.66
CA TYR A 152 3.10 -29.86 -2.34
C TYR A 152 2.55 -29.62 -3.76
N PRO A 153 2.27 -30.64 -4.62
CA PRO A 153 1.69 -30.40 -5.93
C PRO A 153 0.31 -29.73 -5.90
N TYR A 154 -0.56 -30.10 -4.95
CA TYR A 154 -1.88 -29.48 -4.77
C TYR A 154 -1.76 -28.04 -4.27
N LEU A 155 -0.88 -27.83 -3.28
CA LEU A 155 -0.48 -26.52 -2.77
C LEU A 155 0.01 -25.60 -3.88
N ARG A 156 0.87 -26.11 -4.77
CA ARG A 156 1.42 -25.35 -5.90
C ARG A 156 0.34 -25.02 -6.93
N ALA A 157 -0.53 -25.98 -7.27
CA ALA A 157 -1.65 -25.73 -8.18
C ALA A 157 -2.62 -24.67 -7.64
N HIS A 158 -2.90 -24.66 -6.33
CA HIS A 158 -3.69 -23.59 -5.71
C HIS A 158 -2.97 -22.23 -5.80
N LEU A 159 -1.65 -22.21 -5.57
CA LEU A 159 -0.84 -20.99 -5.68
C LEU A 159 -0.83 -20.45 -7.12
N ASP A 160 -0.60 -21.30 -8.12
CA ASP A 160 -0.65 -20.92 -9.54
C ASP A 160 -2.02 -20.35 -9.93
N CYS A 161 -3.11 -20.92 -9.39
CA CYS A 161 -4.46 -20.38 -9.56
C CYS A 161 -4.58 -18.98 -8.94
N LEU A 162 -4.16 -18.77 -7.69
CA LEU A 162 -4.20 -17.44 -7.06
C LEU A 162 -3.30 -16.40 -7.75
N GLU A 163 -2.12 -16.80 -8.26
CA GLU A 163 -1.22 -15.90 -8.99
C GLU A 163 -1.73 -15.54 -10.40
N SER A 164 -2.65 -16.34 -10.97
CA SER A 164 -3.34 -16.04 -12.23
C SER A 164 -4.47 -15.00 -12.10
N LEU A 165 -4.97 -14.78 -10.87
CA LEU A 165 -6.05 -13.84 -10.62
C LEU A 165 -5.60 -12.38 -10.79
N PRO A 166 -6.48 -11.47 -11.23
CA PRO A 166 -6.15 -10.05 -11.31
C PRO A 166 -5.83 -9.50 -9.91
N ALA A 167 -4.82 -8.64 -9.83
CA ALA A 167 -4.43 -8.00 -8.56
C ALA A 167 -5.63 -7.32 -7.89
N PRO A 168 -5.85 -7.55 -6.57
CA PRO A 168 -7.04 -7.07 -5.87
C PRO A 168 -7.08 -5.53 -5.83
N LYS A 169 -8.29 -4.99 -5.93
CA LYS A 169 -8.58 -3.55 -5.97
C LYS A 169 -9.84 -3.28 -5.18
N PHE A 170 -9.95 -2.09 -4.62
CA PHE A 170 -11.19 -1.66 -3.99
C PHE A 170 -12.32 -1.58 -5.02
N SER A 171 -13.48 -2.15 -4.68
CA SER A 171 -14.64 -2.30 -5.55
C SER A 171 -15.92 -2.35 -4.71
N LYS A 172 -17.10 -2.15 -5.30
CA LYS A 172 -18.35 -2.26 -4.51
C LYS A 172 -18.53 -3.71 -4.01
N PRO A 173 -18.72 -3.97 -2.69
CA PRO A 173 -19.10 -5.29 -2.19
C PRO A 173 -20.50 -5.70 -2.68
N PRO A 174 -20.71 -6.96 -3.11
CA PRO A 174 -21.98 -7.38 -3.68
C PRO A 174 -23.15 -7.47 -2.67
N GLN A 175 -22.86 -7.56 -1.37
CA GLN A 175 -23.88 -7.63 -0.30
C GLN A 175 -24.55 -6.28 -0.01
N LEU A 176 -23.82 -5.17 -0.19
CA LEU A 176 -24.26 -3.87 0.30
C LEU A 176 -25.28 -3.24 -0.67
N GLY A 177 -26.41 -2.79 -0.12
CA GLY A 177 -27.45 -2.05 -0.84
C GLY A 177 -26.93 -0.74 -1.45
N PRO A 178 -27.68 -0.01 -2.29
CA PRO A 178 -27.15 1.10 -3.09
C PRO A 178 -26.54 2.27 -2.27
N ILE A 179 -25.64 3.02 -2.90
CA ILE A 179 -25.03 4.26 -2.36
C ILE A 179 -26.10 5.35 -2.12
N THR A 180 -27.28 5.21 -2.74
CA THR A 180 -28.38 6.18 -2.65
C THR A 180 -28.93 6.33 -1.24
N TYR A 181 -28.81 5.35 -0.35
CA TYR A 181 -29.27 5.49 1.04
C TYR A 181 -28.65 6.68 1.77
N GLY A 182 -27.37 6.98 1.52
CA GLY A 182 -26.74 8.18 2.09
C GLY A 182 -27.27 9.48 1.47
N LEU A 183 -27.61 9.48 0.18
CA LEU A 183 -28.27 10.61 -0.49
C LEU A 183 -29.68 10.83 0.06
N GLU A 184 -30.47 9.77 0.21
CA GLU A 184 -31.83 9.78 0.76
C GLU A 184 -31.86 10.37 2.18
N ALA A 185 -30.85 10.07 3.00
CA ALA A 185 -30.68 10.69 4.32
C ALA A 185 -30.44 12.22 4.25
N VAL A 186 -29.61 12.70 3.31
CA VAL A 186 -29.41 14.14 3.10
C VAL A 186 -30.68 14.82 2.56
N GLU A 187 -31.34 14.23 1.56
CA GLU A 187 -32.60 14.75 1.00
C GLU A 187 -33.76 14.75 2.03
N HIS A 188 -33.74 13.84 3.01
CA HIS A 188 -34.71 13.84 4.11
C HIS A 188 -34.46 14.95 5.14
N CYS A 189 -33.19 15.16 5.53
CA CYS A 189 -32.80 16.18 6.51
C CYS A 189 -32.87 17.61 5.98
N TYR A 190 -32.76 17.82 4.66
CA TYR A 190 -32.76 19.15 4.05
C TYR A 190 -33.97 19.36 3.14
N ARG A 191 -34.87 20.28 3.52
CA ARG A 191 -35.89 20.84 2.63
C ARG A 191 -35.59 22.32 2.39
N GLY A 192 -34.98 22.61 1.24
CA GLY A 192 -34.67 23.99 0.84
C GLY A 192 -35.87 24.71 0.24
N ASN A 193 -35.82 26.04 0.26
CA ASN A 193 -36.77 26.91 -0.47
C ASN A 193 -36.36 27.13 -1.95
N ASP A 194 -35.17 26.68 -2.34
CA ASP A 194 -34.59 26.80 -3.68
C ASP A 194 -35.15 25.68 -4.60
N PRO A 195 -35.83 25.99 -5.72
CA PRO A 195 -36.51 24.97 -6.52
C PRO A 195 -35.61 23.83 -7.00
N ASP A 196 -34.30 24.09 -7.19
CA ASP A 196 -33.34 23.11 -7.70
C ASP A 196 -32.56 22.38 -6.59
N TRP A 197 -32.96 22.53 -5.31
CA TRP A 197 -32.14 22.04 -4.19
C TRP A 197 -31.82 20.54 -4.24
N SER A 198 -32.76 19.68 -4.68
CA SER A 198 -32.52 18.23 -4.78
C SER A 198 -31.53 17.91 -5.92
N ALA A 199 -31.62 18.62 -7.06
CA ALA A 199 -30.65 18.47 -8.14
C ALA A 199 -29.23 18.87 -7.70
N LYS A 200 -29.12 19.97 -6.93
CA LYS A 200 -27.87 20.46 -6.32
C LYS A 200 -27.26 19.42 -5.38
N ILE A 201 -28.06 18.90 -4.45
CA ILE A 201 -27.62 17.87 -3.50
C ILE A 201 -27.23 16.58 -4.22
N ARG A 202 -28.01 16.12 -5.19
CA ARG A 202 -27.73 14.89 -5.95
C ARG A 202 -26.40 14.96 -6.71
N VAL A 203 -26.18 16.03 -7.47
CA VAL A 203 -24.92 16.22 -8.22
C VAL A 203 -23.74 16.41 -7.26
N GLY A 204 -23.92 17.14 -6.17
CA GLY A 204 -22.90 17.32 -5.12
C GLY A 204 -22.49 16.00 -4.48
N TYR A 205 -23.45 15.18 -4.06
CA TYR A 205 -23.21 13.89 -3.44
C TYR A 205 -22.55 12.89 -4.41
N THR A 206 -23.04 12.79 -5.65
CA THR A 206 -22.40 11.93 -6.67
C THR A 206 -20.93 12.32 -6.90
N ARG A 207 -20.63 13.61 -7.06
CA ARG A 207 -19.24 14.08 -7.24
C ARG A 207 -18.36 13.86 -6.00
N LEU A 208 -18.94 13.97 -4.80
CA LEU A 208 -18.25 13.67 -3.54
C LEU A 208 -17.86 12.18 -3.45
N VAL A 209 -18.80 11.29 -3.78
CA VAL A 209 -18.58 9.83 -3.86
C VAL A 209 -17.54 9.49 -4.94
N ASP A 210 -17.63 10.08 -6.13
CA ASP A 210 -16.66 9.87 -7.20
C ASP A 210 -15.24 10.30 -6.77
N THR A 211 -15.13 11.40 -6.04
CA THR A 211 -13.86 11.88 -5.47
C THR A 211 -13.33 10.93 -4.40
N LEU A 212 -14.18 10.43 -3.49
CA LEU A 212 -13.79 9.43 -2.48
C LEU A 212 -13.19 8.18 -3.16
N TRP A 213 -13.89 7.62 -4.14
CA TRP A 213 -13.40 6.44 -4.86
C TRP A 213 -12.21 6.75 -5.76
N GLN A 214 -12.07 7.98 -6.28
CA GLN A 214 -10.85 8.40 -6.98
C GLN A 214 -9.64 8.42 -6.05
N VAL A 215 -9.79 8.99 -4.85
CA VAL A 215 -8.72 9.02 -3.84
C VAL A 215 -8.40 7.61 -3.34
N ALA A 216 -9.40 6.77 -3.06
CA ALA A 216 -9.17 5.36 -2.67
C ALA A 216 -8.34 4.59 -3.71
N ARG A 217 -8.55 4.85 -5.01
CA ARG A 217 -7.76 4.26 -6.11
C ARG A 217 -6.32 4.79 -6.21
N GLU A 218 -5.93 5.80 -5.45
CA GLU A 218 -4.53 6.23 -5.33
C GLU A 218 -3.71 5.23 -4.50
N TYR A 219 -4.34 4.52 -3.57
CA TYR A 219 -3.69 3.54 -2.68
C TYR A 219 -3.51 2.19 -3.38
N ASP A 220 -2.46 1.46 -2.98
CA ASP A 220 -2.19 0.09 -3.40
C ASP A 220 -2.21 -0.82 -2.19
N VAL A 221 -3.18 -1.73 -2.19
CA VAL A 221 -3.39 -2.78 -1.18
C VAL A 221 -2.09 -3.51 -0.84
N ARG A 222 -1.22 -3.73 -1.83
CA ARG A 222 0.03 -4.50 -1.68
C ARG A 222 1.11 -3.71 -0.92
N GLY A 223 0.91 -2.41 -0.67
CA GLY A 223 1.79 -1.61 0.16
C GLY A 223 1.52 -1.74 1.66
N TYR A 224 0.32 -2.20 2.03
CA TYR A 224 -0.08 -2.51 3.40
C TYR A 224 0.32 -3.94 3.77
N GLY A 225 0.41 -4.23 5.06
CA GLY A 225 1.01 -5.46 5.57
C GLY A 225 2.48 -5.58 5.20
N LEU A 226 3.24 -4.48 5.15
CA LEU A 226 4.70 -4.54 4.94
C LEU A 226 5.37 -5.38 6.02
N VAL A 227 5.01 -5.19 7.28
CA VAL A 227 5.54 -5.98 8.40
C VAL A 227 5.20 -7.46 8.24
N LEU A 228 3.98 -7.78 7.80
CA LEU A 228 3.57 -9.16 7.55
C LEU A 228 4.37 -9.77 6.38
N ARG A 229 4.54 -9.04 5.28
CA ARG A 229 5.39 -9.45 4.16
C ARG A 229 6.81 -9.69 4.60
N ASP A 230 7.46 -8.71 5.22
CA ASP A 230 8.86 -8.82 5.63
C ASP A 230 9.03 -9.95 6.68
N LYS A 231 8.04 -10.20 7.56
CA LYS A 231 8.00 -11.40 8.42
C LYS A 231 7.93 -12.69 7.59
N LEU A 232 7.00 -12.78 6.63
CA LEU A 232 6.75 -13.96 5.79
C LEU A 232 7.83 -14.26 4.74
N THR A 233 8.52 -13.23 4.22
CA THR A 233 9.55 -13.36 3.17
C THR A 233 10.96 -13.38 3.72
N ASP A 234 11.25 -12.61 4.77
CA ASP A 234 12.62 -12.41 5.24
C ASP A 234 12.88 -13.13 6.56
N LYS A 235 11.90 -13.21 7.48
CA LYS A 235 12.09 -13.83 8.82
C LYS A 235 11.67 -15.29 8.93
N TRP A 236 10.58 -15.72 8.28
CA TRP A 236 10.13 -17.13 8.31
C TRP A 236 10.95 -18.06 7.40
N CYS A 237 12.07 -17.54 6.90
CA CYS A 237 13.32 -18.18 6.51
C CYS A 237 13.34 -19.17 5.33
N GLU A 238 14.49 -19.16 4.66
CA GLU A 238 14.94 -20.23 3.77
C GLU A 238 15.19 -21.57 4.50
N CYS A 239 15.01 -21.61 5.82
CA CYS A 239 15.18 -22.76 6.70
C CYS A 239 13.90 -23.59 6.94
N GLY A 240 12.74 -23.10 6.48
CA GLY A 240 11.51 -23.88 6.36
C GLY A 240 10.81 -24.23 7.68
N CYS A 241 10.60 -23.24 8.55
CA CYS A 241 9.88 -23.39 9.83
C CYS A 241 8.59 -22.54 9.92
N SER A 242 8.07 -22.05 8.78
CA SER A 242 6.91 -21.16 8.76
C SER A 242 5.66 -21.83 9.33
N THR A 243 5.39 -23.10 8.99
CA THR A 243 4.23 -23.81 9.58
C THR A 243 4.39 -24.04 11.08
N ASP A 244 5.61 -24.24 11.56
CA ASP A 244 5.88 -24.58 12.96
C ASP A 244 5.62 -23.37 13.85
N HIS A 245 6.07 -22.19 13.41
CA HIS A 245 5.81 -20.94 14.10
C HIS A 245 4.33 -20.53 13.99
N LEU A 246 3.68 -20.77 12.84
CA LEU A 246 2.22 -20.63 12.72
C LEU A 246 1.48 -21.58 13.66
N GLY A 247 1.94 -22.82 13.82
CA GLY A 247 1.36 -23.81 14.71
C GLY A 247 1.53 -23.45 16.19
N GLU A 248 2.66 -22.85 16.56
CA GLU A 248 2.90 -22.33 17.92
C GLU A 248 2.00 -21.13 18.25
N VAL A 249 1.79 -20.21 17.30
CA VAL A 249 1.00 -18.99 17.52
C VAL A 249 -0.51 -19.23 17.34
N CYS A 250 -0.93 -19.98 16.33
CA CYS A 250 -2.35 -20.07 15.93
C CYS A 250 -3.08 -21.31 16.45
N GLU A 251 -2.43 -22.44 16.72
CA GLU A 251 -3.16 -23.69 17.06
C GLU A 251 -3.94 -23.55 18.38
N THR A 252 -3.40 -22.83 19.36
CA THR A 252 -4.09 -22.55 20.64
C THR A 252 -5.40 -21.80 20.39
N THR A 253 -5.35 -20.66 19.72
CA THR A 253 -6.51 -19.82 19.39
C THR A 253 -7.55 -20.54 18.52
N VAL A 254 -7.10 -21.34 17.54
CA VAL A 254 -8.03 -22.15 16.71
C VAL A 254 -8.75 -23.21 17.55
N ARG A 255 -8.04 -23.86 18.48
CA ARG A 255 -8.64 -24.86 19.37
C ARG A 255 -9.63 -24.23 20.35
N GLU A 256 -9.31 -23.05 20.88
CA GLU A 256 -10.20 -22.31 21.78
C GLU A 256 -11.50 -21.88 21.06
N ASP A 257 -11.41 -21.35 19.82
CA ASP A 257 -12.60 -21.07 18.98
C ASP A 257 -13.42 -22.35 18.67
N GLU A 258 -12.75 -23.49 18.39
CA GLU A 258 -13.43 -24.79 18.18
C GLU A 258 -14.11 -25.34 19.45
N GLU A 259 -13.56 -25.06 20.63
CA GLU A 259 -14.07 -25.54 21.93
C GLU A 259 -15.19 -24.63 22.49
N GLU A 260 -15.12 -23.32 22.28
CA GLU A 260 -16.14 -22.35 22.71
C GLU A 260 -17.34 -22.26 21.73
N CYS A 261 -17.09 -22.08 20.43
CA CYS A 261 -18.15 -21.90 19.44
C CYS A 261 -18.65 -23.23 18.85
N GLY A 262 -18.00 -24.34 19.19
CA GLY A 262 -18.16 -25.61 18.50
C GLY A 262 -17.62 -25.59 17.07
N LYS A 263 -17.67 -26.74 16.40
CA LYS A 263 -17.30 -26.85 14.98
C LYS A 263 -18.32 -26.11 14.11
N ARG A 264 -18.02 -24.87 13.74
CA ARG A 264 -18.86 -24.06 12.84
C ARG A 264 -18.95 -24.74 11.45
N PRO A 265 -20.12 -25.21 10.99
CA PRO A 265 -20.25 -25.89 9.71
C PRO A 265 -20.06 -24.89 8.55
N GLY A 266 -18.92 -24.97 7.87
CA GLY A 266 -18.56 -24.07 6.77
C GLY A 266 -17.04 -23.98 6.57
N LYS A 267 -16.31 -23.62 7.64
CA LYS A 267 -14.84 -23.47 7.63
C LYS A 267 -14.10 -24.72 7.11
N GLU A 268 -14.62 -25.91 7.40
CA GLU A 268 -14.04 -27.20 6.95
C GLU A 268 -14.03 -27.36 5.40
N ARG A 269 -14.77 -26.55 4.63
CA ARG A 269 -14.86 -26.63 3.15
C ARG A 269 -13.97 -25.64 2.40
N GLU A 270 -13.25 -24.77 3.10
CA GLU A 270 -12.57 -23.61 2.48
C GLU A 270 -11.31 -23.96 1.66
N TRP A 271 -10.83 -25.20 1.75
CA TRP A 271 -9.57 -25.63 1.14
C TRP A 271 -9.59 -27.10 0.67
N ASP A 272 -10.49 -27.41 -0.26
CA ASP A 272 -10.57 -28.73 -0.90
C ASP A 272 -9.53 -28.96 -2.03
N GLY A 273 -8.63 -27.99 -2.24
CA GLY A 273 -7.62 -28.01 -3.30
C GLY A 273 -8.13 -27.73 -4.71
N ARG A 274 -9.45 -27.53 -4.93
CA ARG A 274 -10.05 -27.33 -6.27
C ARG A 274 -10.21 -25.87 -6.68
N GLY A 275 -9.86 -24.93 -5.79
CA GLY A 275 -9.84 -23.49 -6.09
C GLY A 275 -11.20 -22.83 -6.27
N SER A 276 -12.31 -23.53 -5.98
CA SER A 276 -13.67 -23.01 -6.14
C SER A 276 -14.21 -22.37 -4.87
N GLY A 277 -14.07 -21.04 -4.76
CA GLY A 277 -14.92 -20.17 -3.93
C GLY A 277 -14.90 -20.41 -2.41
N VAL A 278 -14.26 -19.52 -1.66
CA VAL A 278 -14.36 -19.50 -0.19
C VAL A 278 -15.74 -19.00 0.25
N TYR A 279 -16.72 -19.91 0.25
CA TYR A 279 -18.04 -19.71 0.87
C TYR A 279 -17.89 -19.84 2.40
N GLY A 280 -17.37 -18.76 2.96
CA GLY A 280 -17.11 -18.50 4.37
C GLY A 280 -17.01 -16.99 4.61
N TRP A 281 -16.56 -16.25 3.58
CA TRP A 281 -16.88 -14.84 3.40
C TRP A 281 -18.26 -14.70 2.74
N ASN A 282 -19.18 -13.99 3.39
CA ASN A 282 -20.41 -13.30 2.93
C ASN A 282 -21.52 -13.28 4.02
N THR A 283 -21.23 -13.55 5.29
CA THR A 283 -22.23 -13.53 6.39
C THR A 283 -22.31 -12.16 7.05
N LEU A 284 -23.51 -11.77 7.52
CA LEU A 284 -23.73 -10.51 8.25
C LEU A 284 -22.89 -10.42 9.54
N ASP A 285 -22.61 -11.56 10.16
CA ASP A 285 -21.77 -11.69 11.37
C ASP A 285 -20.28 -11.34 11.15
N GLU A 286 -19.89 -10.88 9.95
CA GLU A 286 -18.55 -10.35 9.68
C GLU A 286 -18.37 -8.89 10.09
N GLU A 287 -19.43 -8.14 10.44
CA GLU A 287 -19.27 -6.73 10.81
C GLU A 287 -18.50 -6.55 12.15
N ASP A 288 -18.54 -7.56 13.03
CA ASP A 288 -17.74 -7.68 14.26
C ASP A 288 -16.22 -7.74 14.02
N LEU A 289 -15.76 -7.82 12.76
CA LEU A 289 -14.33 -7.75 12.43
C LEU A 289 -13.64 -6.50 12.97
N TRP A 290 -14.39 -5.40 13.15
CA TRP A 290 -13.90 -4.10 13.59
C TRP A 290 -13.99 -3.85 15.11
N GLU A 291 -14.74 -4.67 15.84
CA GLU A 291 -14.99 -4.50 17.28
C GLU A 291 -14.28 -5.53 18.17
N ILE A 292 -13.87 -6.68 17.62
CA ILE A 292 -13.14 -7.71 18.39
C ILE A 292 -11.66 -7.33 18.58
N ASP A 293 -11.27 -7.12 19.83
CA ASP A 293 -9.88 -7.09 20.30
C ASP A 293 -9.21 -8.46 20.15
N LEU A 294 -8.52 -8.69 19.02
CA LEU A 294 -7.62 -9.83 18.88
C LEU A 294 -6.20 -9.46 19.28
N ASP A 295 -5.84 -9.78 20.52
CA ASP A 295 -4.49 -9.67 21.05
C ASP A 295 -3.56 -10.75 20.47
N PHE A 296 -3.26 -10.64 19.18
CA PHE A 296 -2.09 -11.32 18.62
C PHE A 296 -0.85 -10.53 19.04
N GLY A 297 -0.08 -11.08 19.99
CA GLY A 297 1.22 -10.59 20.47
C GLY A 297 2.27 -10.51 19.36
N GLY A 298 2.10 -9.58 18.43
CA GLY A 298 2.95 -9.39 17.25
C GLY A 298 4.13 -8.45 17.48
N LEU A 299 4.13 -7.79 18.63
CA LEU A 299 5.15 -6.90 19.20
C LEU A 299 5.06 -7.08 20.73
N ASP A 300 6.14 -7.48 21.39
CA ASP A 300 6.17 -7.49 22.86
C ASP A 300 5.92 -6.06 23.37
N PRO A 301 5.06 -5.86 24.39
CA PRO A 301 4.91 -4.55 25.05
C PRO A 301 6.26 -3.98 25.51
N ASP A 302 7.17 -4.86 25.91
CA ASP A 302 8.55 -4.58 26.31
C ASP A 302 9.42 -3.95 25.19
N GLU A 303 9.05 -4.09 23.89
CA GLU A 303 9.77 -3.42 22.79
C GLU A 303 9.41 -1.91 22.68
N TYR A 304 8.34 -1.48 23.36
CA TYR A 304 7.82 -0.11 23.35
C TYR A 304 7.73 0.47 24.76
N GLU A 305 8.89 0.86 25.32
CA GLU A 305 8.95 1.65 26.56
C GLU A 305 7.90 2.78 26.54
N GLY A 306 6.93 2.70 27.47
CA GLY A 306 5.80 3.64 27.58
C GLY A 306 4.42 3.09 27.20
N ALA A 307 4.33 1.91 26.56
CA ALA A 307 3.06 1.18 26.43
C ALA A 307 2.76 0.41 27.73
N THR A 308 1.54 0.50 28.25
CA THR A 308 1.08 -0.40 29.33
C THR A 308 0.46 -1.66 28.72
N SER A 309 0.48 -2.77 29.46
CA SER A 309 -0.17 -4.04 29.07
C SER A 309 -1.69 -3.94 28.90
N ASP A 310 -2.28 -2.85 29.41
CA ASP A 310 -3.72 -2.72 29.62
C ASP A 310 -4.38 -1.79 28.58
N MET A 311 -3.61 -1.27 27.60
CA MET A 311 -4.17 -0.45 26.51
C MET A 311 -4.91 -1.33 25.50
N THR A 312 -6.07 -0.87 25.03
CA THR A 312 -6.75 -1.49 23.89
C THR A 312 -5.91 -1.40 22.62
N ILE A 313 -6.19 -2.26 21.64
CA ILE A 313 -5.49 -2.24 20.34
C ILE A 313 -5.62 -0.86 19.69
N SER A 314 -6.79 -0.23 19.81
CA SER A 314 -7.05 1.12 19.27
C SER A 314 -6.14 2.18 19.91
N GLU A 315 -6.00 2.18 21.24
CA GLU A 315 -5.14 3.11 21.98
C GLU A 315 -3.65 2.88 21.68
N LEU A 316 -3.20 1.62 21.60
CA LEU A 316 -1.84 1.27 21.23
C LEU A 316 -1.49 1.73 19.80
N MET A 317 -2.43 1.59 18.85
CA MET A 317 -2.26 2.07 17.48
C MET A 317 -2.21 3.60 17.39
N GLU A 318 -3.05 4.31 18.15
CA GLU A 318 -3.01 5.76 18.28
C GLU A 318 -1.69 6.23 18.90
N TRP A 319 -1.24 5.63 20.00
CA TRP A 319 0.04 5.95 20.64
C TRP A 319 1.25 5.74 19.71
N ARG A 320 1.30 4.63 18.97
CA ARG A 320 2.33 4.37 17.94
C ARG A 320 2.32 5.45 16.85
N TYR A 321 1.14 5.88 16.40
CA TYR A 321 1.00 6.98 15.46
C TYR A 321 1.58 8.29 16.00
N PHE A 322 1.20 8.70 17.21
CA PHE A 322 1.67 9.96 17.79
C PHE A 322 3.17 9.97 18.05
N ARG A 323 3.76 8.86 18.50
CA ARG A 323 5.21 8.70 18.64
C ARG A 323 5.94 8.82 17.30
N ALA A 324 5.42 8.23 16.22
CA ALA A 324 5.98 8.37 14.88
C ALA A 324 5.84 9.80 14.33
N GLU A 325 4.72 10.47 14.62
CA GLU A 325 4.48 11.87 14.24
C GLU A 325 5.40 12.84 14.99
N ARG A 326 5.68 12.62 16.29
CA ARG A 326 6.69 13.38 17.06
C ARG A 326 8.07 13.29 16.39
N GLU A 327 8.53 12.07 16.06
CA GLU A 327 9.79 11.86 15.34
C GLU A 327 9.79 12.55 13.96
N LYS A 328 8.69 12.51 13.21
CA LYS A 328 8.54 13.27 11.96
C LYS A 328 8.62 14.79 12.18
N GLN A 329 7.99 15.33 13.21
CA GLN A 329 8.03 16.76 13.53
C GLN A 329 9.46 17.20 13.87
N GLN A 330 10.18 16.43 14.69
CA GLN A 330 11.61 16.67 14.96
C GLN A 330 12.46 16.59 13.68
N GLY A 331 12.18 15.63 12.80
CA GLY A 331 12.79 15.54 11.47
C GLY A 331 12.51 16.76 10.59
N ASN A 332 11.28 17.30 10.61
CA ASN A 332 10.91 18.52 9.90
C ASN A 332 11.66 19.75 10.44
N ILE A 333 11.86 19.86 11.76
CA ILE A 333 12.64 20.94 12.39
C ILE A 333 14.11 20.84 11.94
N ALA A 334 14.73 19.66 12.06
CA ALA A 334 16.11 19.44 11.62
C ALA A 334 16.29 19.70 10.11
N PHE A 335 15.30 19.36 9.27
CA PHE A 335 15.32 19.64 7.83
C PHE A 335 15.25 21.14 7.53
N LYS A 336 14.48 21.92 8.29
CA LYS A 336 14.44 23.40 8.20
C LYS A 336 15.75 24.05 8.67
N GLN A 337 16.45 23.41 9.61
CA GLN A 337 17.79 23.80 10.09
C GLN A 337 18.93 23.26 9.20
N GLU A 338 18.62 22.82 7.98
CA GLU A 338 19.54 22.22 7.00
C GLU A 338 20.38 21.02 7.51
N SER A 339 20.04 20.49 8.69
CA SER A 339 20.70 19.37 9.36
C SER A 339 20.17 18.05 8.81
N TYR A 340 20.34 17.83 7.49
CA TYR A 340 19.69 16.77 6.73
C TYR A 340 20.01 15.35 7.24
N GLU A 341 21.21 15.12 7.80
CA GLU A 341 21.58 13.82 8.39
C GLU A 341 20.78 13.49 9.66
N ILE A 342 20.51 14.50 10.49
CA ILE A 342 19.65 14.35 11.68
C ILE A 342 18.20 14.12 11.23
N ALA A 343 17.74 14.86 10.21
CA ALA A 343 16.43 14.64 9.61
C ALA A 343 16.27 13.21 9.07
N VAL A 344 17.29 12.65 8.39
CA VAL A 344 17.32 11.24 7.95
C VAL A 344 17.17 10.28 9.14
N LYS A 345 17.89 10.49 10.25
CA LYS A 345 17.78 9.64 11.45
C LYS A 345 16.36 9.68 12.04
N ARG A 346 15.78 10.88 12.18
CA ARG A 346 14.43 11.09 12.72
C ARG A 346 13.32 10.51 11.82
N TYR A 347 13.37 10.73 10.50
CA TYR A 347 12.41 10.09 9.59
C TYR A 347 12.54 8.56 9.53
N LYS A 348 13.76 8.01 9.72
CA LYS A 348 13.95 6.56 9.88
C LYS A 348 13.35 6.03 11.19
N ALA A 349 13.45 6.76 12.29
CA ALA A 349 12.81 6.39 13.55
C ALA A 349 11.28 6.37 13.41
N ALA A 350 10.69 7.42 12.83
CA ALA A 350 9.26 7.49 12.51
C ALA A 350 8.81 6.29 11.65
N HIS A 351 9.56 5.97 10.59
CA HIS A 351 9.25 4.82 9.73
C HIS A 351 9.49 3.44 10.39
N LYS A 352 10.38 3.33 11.39
CA LYS A 352 10.56 2.08 12.15
C LYS A 352 9.36 1.81 13.06
N ILE A 353 8.87 2.86 13.75
CA ILE A 353 7.66 2.79 14.57
C ILE A 353 6.44 2.50 13.68
N GLU A 354 6.41 3.12 12.50
CA GLU A 354 5.28 3.05 11.59
C GLU A 354 5.69 2.92 10.11
N PRO A 355 5.76 1.68 9.58
CA PRO A 355 6.21 1.42 8.23
C PRO A 355 5.11 1.61 7.15
N GLU A 356 3.83 1.62 7.53
CA GLU A 356 2.73 1.64 6.56
C GLU A 356 2.41 3.04 6.01
N LEU A 357 2.90 4.09 6.68
CA LEU A 357 2.64 5.47 6.30
C LEU A 357 3.67 6.01 5.27
N PRO A 358 3.26 6.30 4.02
CA PRO A 358 4.18 6.64 2.94
C PRO A 358 4.86 8.00 3.13
N HIS A 359 4.28 8.93 3.91
CA HIS A 359 4.84 10.27 4.08
C HIS A 359 6.20 10.30 4.79
N TYR A 360 6.47 9.35 5.69
CA TYR A 360 7.81 9.24 6.31
C TYR A 360 8.88 8.89 5.28
N GLN A 361 8.60 7.91 4.39
CA GLN A 361 9.49 7.55 3.28
C GLN A 361 9.63 8.68 2.26
N LEU A 362 8.56 9.43 1.96
CA LEU A 362 8.65 10.60 1.09
C LEU A 362 9.54 11.70 1.68
N ASN A 363 9.43 11.99 2.97
CA ASN A 363 10.26 13.01 3.64
C ASN A 363 11.72 12.55 3.79
N LEU A 364 11.94 11.27 4.08
CA LEU A 364 13.26 10.64 4.02
C LEU A 364 13.90 10.77 2.64
N ALA A 365 13.15 10.55 1.56
CA ALA A 365 13.63 10.76 0.20
C ALA A 365 13.98 12.22 -0.09
N ALA A 366 13.23 13.19 0.44
CA ALA A 366 13.55 14.61 0.30
C ALA A 366 14.87 14.98 1.01
N ALA A 367 15.14 14.40 2.18
CA ALA A 367 16.42 14.57 2.88
C ALA A 367 17.58 13.92 2.10
N TYR A 368 17.38 12.72 1.54
CA TYR A 368 18.39 12.08 0.69
C TYR A 368 18.69 12.86 -0.60
N LEU A 369 17.69 13.47 -1.24
CA LEU A 369 17.90 14.37 -2.39
C LEU A 369 18.73 15.62 -2.03
N LYS A 370 18.61 16.12 -0.79
CA LYS A 370 19.43 17.25 -0.29
C LYS A 370 20.87 16.83 0.04
N LEU A 371 21.07 15.58 0.47
CA LEU A 371 22.39 14.96 0.68
C LEU A 371 23.02 14.39 -0.61
N ASN A 372 22.44 14.62 -1.79
CA ASN A 372 22.85 14.05 -3.07
C ASN A 372 22.91 12.50 -3.10
N ASN A 373 22.23 11.80 -2.17
CA ASN A 373 22.18 10.34 -2.13
C ASN A 373 21.01 9.84 -2.99
N TRP A 374 21.24 9.83 -4.31
CA TRP A 374 20.20 9.52 -5.30
C TRP A 374 19.65 8.10 -5.20
N ILE A 375 20.51 7.12 -4.85
CA ILE A 375 20.14 5.70 -4.77
C ILE A 375 19.15 5.47 -3.61
N GLU A 376 19.44 5.99 -2.43
CA GLU A 376 18.53 5.85 -1.28
C GLU A 376 17.27 6.71 -1.44
N ALA A 377 17.35 7.85 -2.11
CA ALA A 377 16.17 8.63 -2.51
C ALA A 377 15.25 7.84 -3.47
N GLU A 378 15.79 7.14 -4.48
CA GLU A 378 15.02 6.31 -5.40
C GLU A 378 14.33 5.14 -4.67
N LYS A 379 15.06 4.44 -3.78
CA LYS A 379 14.51 3.36 -2.95
C LYS A 379 13.38 3.84 -2.05
N ALA A 380 13.58 4.96 -1.34
CA ALA A 380 12.58 5.53 -0.44
C ALA A 380 11.31 5.97 -1.19
N CYS A 381 11.45 6.65 -2.35
CA CYS A 381 10.30 6.96 -3.19
C CYS A 381 9.60 5.72 -3.72
N THR A 382 10.34 4.65 -4.06
CA THR A 382 9.76 3.42 -4.60
C THR A 382 8.95 2.66 -3.55
N ARG A 383 9.39 2.63 -2.28
CA ARG A 383 8.58 2.11 -1.17
C ARG A 383 7.29 2.91 -0.99
N ALA A 384 7.39 4.25 -0.88
CA ALA A 384 6.21 5.11 -0.72
C ALA A 384 5.19 4.97 -1.88
N LEU A 385 5.69 4.91 -3.12
CA LEU A 385 4.85 4.73 -4.32
C LEU A 385 4.27 3.31 -4.46
N GLY A 386 4.75 2.35 -3.67
CA GLY A 386 4.15 1.02 -3.52
C GLY A 386 2.97 0.98 -2.55
N GLN A 387 2.74 2.05 -1.79
CA GLN A 387 1.60 2.25 -0.87
C GLN A 387 0.60 3.27 -1.40
N HIS A 388 1.08 4.43 -1.84
CA HIS A 388 0.26 5.54 -2.31
C HIS A 388 0.86 6.22 -3.54
N LYS A 389 0.03 6.41 -4.58
CA LYS A 389 0.39 7.12 -5.81
C LYS A 389 0.49 8.63 -5.54
N SER A 390 1.62 9.06 -5.03
CA SER A 390 1.88 10.46 -4.70
C SER A 390 2.58 11.22 -5.84
N SER A 391 2.02 12.37 -6.26
CA SER A 391 2.68 13.29 -7.19
C SER A 391 4.08 13.72 -6.69
N LYS A 392 4.18 14.05 -5.40
CA LYS A 392 5.45 14.35 -4.70
C LYS A 392 6.43 13.18 -4.74
N GLY A 393 5.94 11.94 -4.67
CA GLY A 393 6.75 10.73 -4.80
C GLY A 393 7.32 10.54 -6.20
N TYR A 394 6.49 10.66 -7.24
CA TYR A 394 6.94 10.58 -8.63
C TYR A 394 7.94 11.70 -8.96
N TRP A 395 7.70 12.95 -8.52
CA TRP A 395 8.64 14.05 -8.69
C TRP A 395 10.01 13.78 -8.07
N ARG A 396 10.04 13.37 -6.79
CA ARG A 396 11.27 13.08 -6.05
C ARG A 396 12.03 11.90 -6.67
N ARG A 397 11.32 10.87 -7.15
CA ARG A 397 11.94 9.73 -7.84
C ARG A 397 12.48 10.09 -9.23
N ALA A 398 11.74 10.89 -10.00
CA ALA A 398 12.20 11.39 -11.30
C ALA A 398 13.49 12.21 -11.15
N LYS A 399 13.55 13.09 -10.14
CA LYS A 399 14.76 13.88 -9.84
C LYS A 399 15.95 12.99 -9.45
N ALA A 400 15.77 12.01 -8.57
CA ALA A 400 16.81 11.04 -8.23
C ALA A 400 17.33 10.29 -9.47
N ARG A 401 16.40 9.78 -10.30
CA ARG A 401 16.70 9.05 -11.54
C ARG A 401 17.44 9.89 -12.57
N LYS A 402 17.04 11.15 -12.77
CA LYS A 402 17.76 12.11 -13.62
C LYS A 402 19.22 12.26 -13.18
N MET A 403 19.47 12.46 -11.89
CA MET A 403 20.83 12.59 -11.35
C MET A 403 21.65 11.29 -11.45
N MET A 404 21.00 10.14 -11.55
CA MET A 404 21.62 8.83 -11.82
C MET A 404 21.78 8.51 -13.32
N GLY A 405 21.43 9.43 -14.23
CA GLY A 405 21.46 9.19 -15.68
C GLY A 405 20.32 8.28 -16.20
N LYS A 406 19.37 7.90 -15.36
CA LYS A 406 18.22 7.03 -15.66
C LYS A 406 17.08 7.80 -16.37
N THR A 407 17.39 8.47 -17.48
CA THR A 407 16.50 9.44 -18.16
C THR A 407 15.14 8.84 -18.54
N GLU A 408 15.08 7.65 -19.13
CA GLU A 408 13.81 6.98 -19.51
C GLU A 408 12.94 6.61 -18.30
N GLU A 409 13.56 6.35 -17.14
CA GLU A 409 12.83 6.07 -15.89
C GLU A 409 12.24 7.36 -15.30
N ALA A 410 13.00 8.45 -15.36
CA ALA A 410 12.53 9.78 -14.96
C ALA A 410 11.37 10.27 -15.86
N ILE A 411 11.47 10.09 -17.18
CA ILE A 411 10.39 10.43 -18.13
C ILE A 411 9.11 9.65 -17.81
N ARG A 412 9.20 8.36 -17.47
CA ARG A 412 8.05 7.56 -17.01
C ARG A 412 7.43 8.14 -15.74
N ASP A 413 8.23 8.47 -14.74
CA ASP A 413 7.74 9.04 -13.47
C ASP A 413 7.07 10.41 -13.66
N LEU A 414 7.64 11.30 -14.48
CA LEU A 414 7.03 12.60 -14.80
C LEU A 414 5.69 12.44 -15.52
N ARG A 415 5.56 11.49 -16.46
CA ARG A 415 4.28 11.15 -17.09
C ARG A 415 3.26 10.59 -16.10
N HIS A 416 3.67 9.81 -15.11
CA HIS A 416 2.77 9.34 -14.04
C HIS A 416 2.32 10.47 -13.12
N MET A 417 3.21 11.40 -12.77
CA MET A 417 2.85 12.60 -12.01
C MET A 417 1.84 13.47 -12.77
N LEU A 418 2.05 13.69 -14.07
CA LEU A 418 1.13 14.46 -14.92
C LEU A 418 -0.25 13.80 -15.10
N LYS A 419 -0.38 12.48 -14.91
CA LYS A 419 -1.70 11.82 -14.83
C LYS A 419 -2.47 12.14 -13.53
N ILE A 420 -1.76 12.51 -12.47
CA ILE A 420 -2.35 12.86 -11.16
C ILE A 420 -2.56 14.37 -11.06
N GLN A 421 -1.60 15.17 -11.55
CA GLN A 421 -1.65 16.63 -11.59
C GLN A 421 -1.38 17.14 -13.02
N PRO A 422 -2.39 17.12 -13.92
CA PRO A 422 -2.22 17.54 -15.32
C PRO A 422 -1.78 19.00 -15.51
N GLN A 423 -2.10 19.86 -14.54
CA GLN A 423 -1.85 21.30 -14.58
C GLN A 423 -0.47 21.72 -14.04
N ASN A 424 0.38 20.77 -13.62
CA ASN A 424 1.69 21.09 -13.03
C ASN A 424 2.67 21.58 -14.12
N LEU A 425 2.97 22.89 -14.14
CA LEU A 425 3.85 23.51 -15.14
C LEU A 425 5.32 23.09 -14.99
N GLU A 426 5.81 22.92 -13.76
CA GLU A 426 7.19 22.47 -13.48
C GLU A 426 7.44 21.06 -14.04
N ALA A 427 6.43 20.19 -13.91
CA ALA A 427 6.42 18.85 -14.48
C ALA A 427 6.53 18.82 -16.01
N HIS A 428 5.76 19.67 -16.71
CA HIS A 428 5.81 19.77 -18.17
C HIS A 428 7.16 20.33 -18.65
N ALA A 429 7.68 21.36 -17.99
CA ALA A 429 8.97 21.94 -18.33
C ALA A 429 10.12 20.93 -18.19
N GLU A 430 10.20 20.22 -17.06
CA GLU A 430 11.21 19.19 -16.82
C GLU A 430 11.07 18.00 -17.77
N LEU A 431 9.85 17.56 -18.09
CA LEU A 431 9.60 16.50 -19.06
C LEU A 431 10.09 16.88 -20.46
N ASN A 432 9.78 18.11 -20.91
CA ASN A 432 10.23 18.62 -22.20
C ASN A 432 11.76 18.74 -22.27
N ALA A 433 12.41 19.18 -21.19
CA ALA A 433 13.88 19.24 -21.11
C ALA A 433 14.53 17.86 -21.25
N LEU A 434 13.97 16.82 -20.62
CA LEU A 434 14.46 15.44 -20.75
C LEU A 434 14.18 14.81 -22.12
N LEU A 435 13.09 15.19 -22.79
CA LEU A 435 12.80 14.75 -24.15
C LEU A 435 13.73 15.43 -25.19
N ALA A 436 14.06 16.71 -24.97
CA ALA A 436 15.00 17.44 -25.81
C ALA A 436 16.44 16.91 -25.67
N SER A 437 16.91 16.60 -24.45
CA SER A 437 18.24 15.99 -24.26
C SER A 437 18.33 14.56 -24.82
N ARG A 438 17.20 13.85 -24.93
CA ARG A 438 17.15 12.56 -25.64
C ARG A 438 17.36 12.70 -27.14
N SER A 439 16.78 13.72 -27.77
CA SER A 439 16.89 13.90 -29.24
C SER A 439 18.31 14.29 -29.68
N THR A 440 19.08 14.98 -28.84
CA THR A 440 20.47 15.35 -29.13
C THR A 440 21.46 14.20 -28.93
N CYS A 441 21.22 13.29 -27.99
CA CYS A 441 22.10 12.13 -27.76
C CYS A 441 21.94 11.01 -28.80
N GLY A 442 20.83 10.98 -29.55
CA GLY A 442 20.52 9.93 -30.54
C GLY A 442 21.31 9.97 -31.85
N ARG A 443 22.33 10.83 -32.01
CA ARG A 443 23.04 11.04 -33.29
C ARG A 443 24.54 10.72 -33.27
N ALA A 444 25.02 9.97 -32.27
CA ALA A 444 26.39 9.48 -32.22
C ALA A 444 26.50 8.06 -32.83
N SER A 445 26.94 7.97 -34.09
CA SER A 445 27.22 6.68 -34.74
C SER A 445 28.58 6.09 -34.31
N PRO A 446 28.68 4.81 -33.91
CA PRO A 446 29.96 4.17 -33.71
C PRO A 446 30.54 3.69 -35.06
N LYS A 447 31.58 4.38 -35.55
CA LYS A 447 32.50 3.82 -36.56
C LYS A 447 33.72 3.26 -35.85
N HIS A 448 33.89 1.94 -35.82
CA HIS A 448 35.23 1.35 -35.90
C HIS A 448 35.20 -0.06 -36.49
N ARG A 449 36.21 -0.36 -37.33
CA ARG A 449 36.39 -1.63 -38.06
C ARG A 449 37.03 -2.70 -37.18
N GLY A 450 36.72 -3.97 -37.45
CA GLY A 450 37.48 -5.13 -36.96
C GLY A 450 36.92 -6.46 -37.49
N ASN A 451 37.49 -7.01 -38.56
CA ASN A 451 37.09 -8.30 -39.13
C ASN A 451 37.51 -9.47 -38.22
N HIS A 452 36.63 -10.47 -38.05
CA HIS A 452 36.97 -11.90 -38.21
C HIS A 452 35.70 -12.75 -38.48
N CYS A 453 35.86 -13.90 -39.15
CA CYS A 453 34.77 -14.65 -39.81
C CYS A 453 34.37 -15.93 -39.06
N ARG A 454 33.10 -16.38 -39.19
CA ARG A 454 32.71 -17.58 -40.00
C ARG A 454 31.23 -18.01 -39.87
N ASN A 455 30.62 -18.22 -41.03
CA ASN A 455 29.63 -19.24 -41.47
C ASN A 455 28.51 -19.76 -40.53
N MET A 456 27.25 -19.56 -40.95
CA MET A 456 26.36 -20.58 -41.59
C MET A 456 24.98 -19.93 -41.87
N SER A 457 24.62 -19.58 -43.11
CA SER A 457 24.05 -20.43 -44.18
C SER A 457 22.58 -20.88 -43.98
N TYR A 458 21.62 -20.10 -44.49
CA TYR A 458 20.65 -20.58 -45.50
C TYR A 458 19.86 -19.42 -46.15
N ASP A 459 19.69 -19.52 -47.46
CA ASP A 459 18.88 -18.74 -48.44
C ASP A 459 18.78 -19.68 -49.68
N PRO A 460 18.00 -19.45 -50.78
CA PRO A 460 17.24 -18.26 -51.16
C PRO A 460 15.84 -18.54 -51.81
N GLY A 461 15.26 -17.53 -52.46
CA GLY A 461 14.14 -17.66 -53.43
C GLY A 461 13.17 -16.47 -53.39
N ASP A 462 13.52 -15.26 -53.86
CA ASP A 462 13.43 -14.76 -55.26
C ASP A 462 12.01 -14.83 -55.89
N ASP A 463 11.52 -13.87 -56.69
CA ASP A 463 12.21 -12.75 -57.40
C ASP A 463 11.24 -11.62 -57.83
N SER A 464 11.80 -10.48 -58.27
CA SER A 464 11.30 -9.61 -59.36
C SER A 464 10.05 -8.71 -59.17
N PHE A 465 9.80 -7.67 -60.00
CA PHE A 465 10.62 -6.49 -60.37
C PHE A 465 9.71 -5.41 -61.04
N SER A 466 10.03 -4.12 -60.87
CA SER A 466 9.70 -2.96 -61.74
C SER A 466 8.30 -2.65 -62.34
N SER A 467 7.81 -1.46 -61.98
CA SER A 467 7.37 -0.34 -62.86
C SER A 467 6.12 -0.39 -63.76
N THR A 468 5.37 0.73 -63.78
CA THR A 468 4.94 1.43 -65.02
C THR A 468 4.43 2.86 -64.72
N SER A 469 4.45 3.76 -65.71
CA SER A 469 4.22 5.22 -65.57
C SER A 469 3.01 5.74 -66.37
N SER A 470 2.40 6.86 -65.94
CA SER A 470 1.81 7.92 -66.79
C SER A 470 1.37 9.12 -65.91
N THR A 471 1.93 10.35 -66.00
CA THR A 471 1.67 11.47 -66.96
C THR A 471 0.17 11.86 -67.06
N LEU A 472 -0.28 13.12 -66.90
CA LEU A 472 0.10 14.37 -67.59
C LEU A 472 -0.19 15.69 -66.79
N HIS A 473 0.43 16.81 -67.22
CA HIS A 473 0.23 18.24 -66.84
C HIS A 473 -0.83 18.94 -67.77
N PRO A 474 -1.13 20.28 -67.76
CA PRO A 474 -0.46 21.44 -67.12
C PRO A 474 -1.34 22.58 -66.51
N ALA A 475 -0.66 23.63 -66.01
CA ALA A 475 -1.21 24.95 -65.62
C ALA A 475 -1.12 26.00 -66.75
N PRO A 476 -1.63 27.24 -66.56
CA PRO A 476 -0.76 28.41 -66.29
C PRO A 476 -1.45 29.48 -65.35
N SER A 477 -0.94 30.66 -64.96
CA SER A 477 0.38 31.37 -64.99
C SER A 477 0.36 32.63 -64.09
N SER A 478 1.51 33.00 -63.49
CA SER A 478 2.01 34.38 -63.16
C SER A 478 1.21 35.30 -62.19
N SER A 479 1.80 36.20 -61.39
CA SER A 479 3.17 36.77 -61.27
C SER A 479 3.47 37.47 -59.91
N MET A 480 4.73 37.44 -59.43
CA MET A 480 5.52 38.52 -58.74
C MET A 480 4.96 39.24 -57.47
N ALA A 481 5.74 39.73 -56.47
CA ALA A 481 7.15 39.57 -56.09
C ALA A 481 7.42 40.06 -54.63
N SER A 482 8.52 39.57 -54.02
CA SER A 482 9.42 40.18 -52.99
C SER A 482 8.93 41.00 -51.75
N THR A 483 9.25 40.45 -50.57
CA THR A 483 9.84 41.09 -49.34
C THR A 483 9.14 42.23 -48.58
N SER A 484 8.87 42.01 -47.27
CA SER A 484 9.43 42.82 -46.16
C SER A 484 9.06 42.32 -44.75
N SER A 485 9.81 42.81 -43.76
CA SER A 485 9.87 42.58 -42.30
C SER A 485 8.59 42.40 -41.46
N SER A 486 8.71 41.62 -40.36
CA SER A 486 7.80 41.57 -39.20
C SER A 486 7.58 42.92 -38.50
N PRO A 487 6.52 43.04 -37.67
CA PRO A 487 6.77 42.93 -36.22
C PRO A 487 5.70 42.17 -35.39
N HIS A 488 6.19 41.59 -34.29
CA HIS A 488 5.49 41.17 -33.05
C HIS A 488 3.98 40.88 -33.03
N ALA A 489 3.64 39.60 -32.77
CA ALA A 489 2.38 39.20 -32.14
C ALA A 489 2.57 38.97 -30.62
N PRO A 490 1.59 39.31 -29.77
CA PRO A 490 1.67 39.08 -28.31
C PRO A 490 1.50 37.58 -27.96
N PRO A 491 1.93 37.14 -26.76
CA PRO A 491 1.85 35.74 -26.37
C PRO A 491 0.40 35.26 -26.25
N THR A 492 0.10 34.13 -26.88
CA THR A 492 -1.22 33.48 -26.83
C THR A 492 -1.58 33.12 -25.40
N ILE A 493 -2.60 33.78 -24.85
CA ILE A 493 -3.18 33.43 -23.54
C ILE A 493 -3.72 32.00 -23.66
N ALA A 494 -3.32 31.13 -22.72
CA ALA A 494 -3.81 29.76 -22.66
C ALA A 494 -5.35 29.75 -22.53
N PRO A 495 -6.06 28.78 -23.15
CA PRO A 495 -7.51 28.73 -23.04
C PRO A 495 -7.92 28.62 -21.55
N PRO A 496 -9.00 29.32 -21.14
CA PRO A 496 -9.48 29.24 -19.76
C PRO A 496 -9.86 27.78 -19.41
N PRO A 497 -9.81 27.39 -18.13
CA PRO A 497 -10.16 26.04 -17.71
C PRO A 497 -11.58 25.68 -18.17
N PRO A 498 -11.84 24.39 -18.47
CA PRO A 498 -13.16 23.96 -18.91
C PRO A 498 -14.20 24.35 -17.86
N LYS A 499 -15.26 25.05 -18.30
CA LYS A 499 -16.36 25.40 -17.42
C LYS A 499 -17.02 24.12 -16.92
N LEU A 500 -17.32 24.11 -15.63
CA LEU A 500 -18.02 23.01 -14.99
C LEU A 500 -19.51 23.15 -15.35
N ASP A 501 -19.93 22.52 -16.44
CA ASP A 501 -21.34 22.54 -16.85
C ASP A 501 -22.17 21.86 -15.74
N LEU A 502 -22.99 22.67 -15.07
CA LEU A 502 -23.89 22.27 -14.00
C LEU A 502 -25.33 22.38 -14.51
N PRO A 503 -26.24 21.43 -14.19
CA PRO A 503 -27.61 21.44 -14.67
C PRO A 503 -28.53 22.41 -13.92
N PHE A 504 -27.98 23.35 -13.15
CA PHE A 504 -28.69 24.31 -12.29
C PHE A 504 -27.83 25.57 -12.08
N GLU A 505 -28.47 26.67 -11.65
CA GLU A 505 -27.77 27.90 -11.28
C GLU A 505 -27.24 27.85 -9.84
N LEU A 506 -26.01 28.34 -9.62
CA LEU A 506 -25.38 28.42 -8.30
C LEU A 506 -25.78 29.71 -7.58
N THR A 507 -26.12 29.61 -6.29
CA THR A 507 -26.40 30.77 -5.44
C THR A 507 -25.11 31.45 -4.99
N GLU A 508 -25.18 32.71 -4.53
CA GLU A 508 -24.03 33.41 -3.93
C GLU A 508 -23.47 32.70 -2.68
N ARG A 509 -24.29 31.92 -1.97
CA ARG A 509 -23.80 31.12 -0.84
C ARG A 509 -22.96 29.93 -1.30
N ASP A 510 -23.30 29.32 -2.43
CA ASP A 510 -22.56 28.18 -3.00
C ASP A 510 -21.15 28.56 -3.49
N LYS A 511 -20.83 29.86 -3.58
CA LYS A 511 -19.51 30.40 -3.97
C LYS A 511 -18.61 30.73 -2.77
N ARG A 512 -19.07 30.52 -1.54
CA ARG A 512 -18.28 30.78 -0.33
C ARG A 512 -17.04 29.89 -0.29
N LYS A 513 -15.94 30.42 0.27
CA LYS A 513 -14.78 29.59 0.60
C LYS A 513 -15.02 28.92 1.94
N LEU A 514 -14.98 27.60 1.97
CA LEU A 514 -14.99 26.82 3.21
C LEU A 514 -13.59 26.26 3.49
N ARG A 515 -13.36 25.84 4.74
CA ARG A 515 -12.19 25.08 5.16
C ARG A 515 -12.58 23.96 6.11
N ILE A 516 -11.95 22.79 5.95
CA ILE A 516 -12.08 21.65 6.86
C ILE A 516 -10.99 21.78 7.94
N ILE A 517 -11.41 21.93 9.20
CA ILE A 517 -10.54 22.09 10.36
C ILE A 517 -10.65 20.82 11.21
N LEU A 518 -9.55 20.11 11.34
CA LEU A 518 -9.43 18.89 12.13
C LEU A 518 -9.54 19.21 13.63
N SER A 519 -10.29 18.40 14.37
CA SER A 519 -10.40 18.56 15.82
C SER A 519 -9.15 17.99 16.51
N PRO A 520 -8.55 18.71 17.48
CA PRO A 520 -7.40 18.22 18.23
C PRO A 520 -7.76 17.11 19.22
N LEU A 521 -6.92 16.09 19.31
CA LEU A 521 -6.86 15.09 20.37
C LEU A 521 -5.65 15.38 21.27
N MET A 522 -5.83 15.28 22.58
CA MET A 522 -4.72 15.32 23.54
C MET A 522 -4.31 13.90 23.90
N VAL A 523 -3.01 13.62 23.87
CA VAL A 523 -2.45 12.33 24.30
C VAL A 523 -1.29 12.57 25.25
N GLU A 524 -1.29 11.84 26.37
CA GLU A 524 -0.16 11.83 27.30
C GLU A 524 0.93 10.91 26.74
N ILE A 525 2.13 11.45 26.56
CA ILE A 525 3.27 10.68 26.05
C ILE A 525 4.46 10.93 26.99
N SER A 526 4.94 9.87 27.65
CA SER A 526 6.15 9.91 28.46
C SER A 526 7.38 10.20 27.60
N ASP A 527 8.15 11.23 27.93
CA ASP A 527 9.42 11.51 27.25
C ASP A 527 10.52 10.54 27.70
N ILE A 528 10.90 9.64 26.79
CA ILE A 528 12.00 8.69 26.99
C ILE A 528 13.15 9.07 26.04
N GLY A 529 13.93 10.05 26.46
CA GLY A 529 15.29 10.26 25.94
C GLY A 529 16.23 9.15 26.43
N PRO A 530 17.40 8.94 25.78
CA PRO A 530 18.35 7.92 26.21
C PRO A 530 18.77 8.16 27.66
N LEU A 531 18.50 7.17 28.51
CA LEU A 531 18.66 7.21 29.97
C LEU A 531 20.10 7.51 30.40
N THR A 532 20.41 8.80 30.56
CA THR A 532 21.41 9.23 31.53
C THR A 532 20.84 8.96 32.93
N LYS A 533 21.55 8.17 33.73
CA LYS A 533 21.09 7.76 35.07
C LYS A 533 20.79 8.99 35.93
N GLY A 534 19.50 9.27 36.16
CA GLY A 534 19.04 10.38 37.00
C GLY A 534 17.94 11.27 36.41
N ALA A 535 17.61 11.17 35.12
CA ALA A 535 16.48 11.90 34.54
C ALA A 535 15.12 11.35 35.03
N LYS A 536 14.23 12.23 35.51
CA LYS A 536 12.84 11.86 35.80
C LYS A 536 12.05 11.72 34.49
N SER A 537 11.16 10.74 34.41
CA SER A 537 10.13 10.73 33.36
C SER A 537 9.33 12.03 33.45
N MET A 538 9.24 12.77 32.34
CA MET A 538 8.29 13.86 32.19
C MET A 538 7.21 13.38 31.23
N ASN A 539 5.97 13.31 31.70
CA ASN A 539 4.83 13.12 30.83
C ASN A 539 4.59 14.46 30.12
N SER A 540 4.69 14.48 28.79
CA SER A 540 4.33 15.62 27.96
C SER A 540 2.96 15.37 27.34
N ASN A 541 1.99 16.21 27.72
CA ASN A 541 0.65 16.18 27.13
C ASN A 541 0.72 16.93 25.80
N GLU A 542 0.86 16.19 24.71
CA GLU A 542 0.94 16.75 23.37
C GLU A 542 -0.42 16.68 22.67
N THR A 543 -0.71 17.71 21.88
CA THR A 543 -1.97 17.83 21.15
C THR A 543 -1.73 17.58 19.67
N PHE A 544 -2.43 16.59 19.11
CA PHE A 544 -2.33 16.19 17.71
C PHE A 544 -3.69 16.28 17.04
N ALA A 545 -3.74 16.70 15.78
CA ALA A 545 -4.94 16.62 14.97
C ALA A 545 -4.65 15.77 13.73
N TYR A 546 -5.49 14.78 13.47
CA TYR A 546 -5.41 13.92 12.28
C TYR A 546 -6.77 13.84 11.58
N PRO A 547 -6.82 13.63 10.26
CA PRO A 547 -8.08 13.46 9.55
C PRO A 547 -8.77 12.15 9.95
N SER A 548 -9.97 12.25 10.51
CA SER A 548 -10.89 11.15 10.71
C SER A 548 -12.28 11.55 10.24
N TRP A 549 -13.15 10.55 10.05
CA TRP A 549 -14.51 10.75 9.53
C TRP A 549 -15.49 11.38 10.54
N ASP A 550 -15.09 11.51 11.80
CA ASP A 550 -15.89 11.96 12.94
C ASP A 550 -15.33 13.22 13.64
N ARG A 551 -14.04 13.56 13.45
CA ARG A 551 -13.34 14.64 14.19
C ARG A 551 -12.92 15.81 13.30
N TYR A 552 -13.89 16.47 12.67
CA TYR A 552 -13.66 17.72 11.93
C TYR A 552 -14.77 18.75 12.18
N THR A 553 -14.47 20.00 11.83
CA THR A 553 -15.43 21.10 11.73
C THR A 553 -15.27 21.78 10.37
N VAL A 554 -16.37 22.11 9.71
CA VAL A 554 -16.37 22.94 8.49
C VAL A 554 -16.63 24.37 8.92
N LYS A 555 -15.86 25.33 8.38
CA LYS A 555 -16.08 26.77 8.62
C LYS A 555 -15.90 27.57 7.35
N ALA A 556 -16.71 28.63 7.16
CA ALA A 556 -16.43 29.66 6.17
C ALA A 556 -15.12 30.43 6.48
N VAL A 557 -14.42 30.86 5.42
CA VAL A 557 -13.15 31.62 5.46
C VAL A 557 -13.30 32.99 4.83
#